data_AF-A0ABD1HPL3-F1
#
_entry.id   AF-A0ABD1HPL3-F1
#
_cell.length_a   1.000
_cell.length_b   1.000
_cell.length_c   1.000
_cell.angle_alpha   90.00
_cell.angle_beta   90.00
_cell.angle_gamma   90.00
#
_symmetry.space_group_name_H-M   'P 1'
#
loop_
_entity.id
_entity.type
_entity.pdbx_description
1 polymer ?
#
loop_
_entity_poly.entity_id
_entity_poly.type
_entity_poly.pdbx_seq_one_letter_code
_entity_poly.pdbx_strand_id
1 'polypeptide(L)'
;MKPIRLPEPPGSPKPMGGVPDIFDGGVYGVVRRSVVIGNGFSASENQSMGLVRALGLSDKHTLYRVIRPTGGINEWLHWLPVSIHKKLYFIISQIYGYSNFFISRRGRKLTQLPAGNGAGVGLSSVLDADVKNIVKMAKETFEKDGPLLVVASGRDTISIASSIKRLASENVFVVQVQHPRSHLDRFDMVITPKHDYYSLTPQAQEQVPRFLRKWITPHDPPADHVVLTVGALHQIDSAILRSEANAWHHEFAPLPKPLLVVNIGGPTRYCRYSTDLAKQVISSLHNVLTSCGSVRISFSRRTPEKVSKLVTKELGTHPKIYIWDGEGPNPHLGHLAWADSFIITADSVSMLSEACSTGKPVYVVGAERCTWKLVEFHKKLRERGLVRPFTGLEDMSETWGYPPLNDTAEAASQVHKALAERGWRIRP
;
A
#
# COMPACT_ATOMS: atom_id res chain seq x y z
N MET A 1 -22.86 18.84 25.63
CA MET A 1 -21.92 19.60 24.79
C MET A 1 -22.40 19.53 23.34
N LYS A 2 -22.45 20.66 22.62
CA LYS A 2 -22.98 20.74 21.25
C LYS A 2 -22.06 19.98 20.27
N PRO A 3 -22.61 19.25 19.29
CA PRO A 3 -21.81 18.52 18.31
C PRO A 3 -21.04 19.50 17.40
N ILE A 4 -19.75 19.22 17.22
CA ILE A 4 -18.87 19.95 16.31
C ILE A 4 -19.35 19.70 14.88
N ARG A 5 -19.86 20.74 14.23
CA ARG A 5 -20.18 20.72 12.79
C ARG A 5 -18.90 20.91 12.01
N LEU A 6 -18.50 19.89 11.25
CA LEU A 6 -17.49 20.02 10.20
C LEU A 6 -18.03 20.94 9.09
N PRO A 7 -17.20 21.81 8.48
CA PRO A 7 -17.63 22.66 7.37
C PRO A 7 -18.07 21.79 6.19
N GLU A 8 -19.23 22.11 5.62
CA GLU A 8 -19.69 21.51 4.37
C GLU A 8 -18.73 21.88 3.23
N PRO A 9 -18.43 20.95 2.31
CA PRO A 9 -17.62 21.27 1.14
C PRO A 9 -18.36 22.29 0.26
N PRO A 10 -17.65 23.20 -0.44
CA PRO A 10 -18.28 24.12 -1.37
C PRO A 10 -19.07 23.33 -2.41
N GLY A 11 -20.36 23.67 -2.53
CA GLY A 11 -21.30 23.00 -3.41
C GLY A 11 -20.77 22.92 -4.83
N SER A 12 -20.91 21.73 -5.42
CA SER A 12 -20.67 21.50 -6.84
C SER A 12 -21.45 22.51 -7.68
N PRO A 13 -20.87 23.06 -8.76
CA PRO A 13 -21.61 23.91 -9.68
C PRO A 13 -22.79 23.11 -10.23
N LYS A 14 -24.00 23.65 -10.14
CA LYS A 14 -25.17 23.11 -10.85
C LYS A 14 -24.83 23.02 -12.35
N PRO A 15 -25.11 21.90 -13.04
CA PRO A 15 -25.02 21.89 -14.49
C PRO A 15 -26.14 22.80 -15.02
N MET A 16 -25.78 23.97 -15.53
CA MET A 16 -26.65 24.69 -16.45
C MET A 16 -26.90 23.78 -17.66
N GLY A 17 -28.17 23.71 -18.07
CA GLY A 17 -28.67 22.79 -19.09
C GLY A 17 -27.75 22.73 -20.32
N GLY A 18 -27.12 21.57 -20.48
CA GLY A 18 -26.39 21.15 -21.67
C GLY A 18 -26.98 19.84 -22.16
N VAL A 19 -27.18 19.77 -23.47
CA VAL A 19 -27.77 18.67 -24.26
C VAL A 19 -27.20 17.30 -23.84
N PRO A 20 -27.97 16.19 -23.89
CA PRO A 20 -27.45 14.89 -23.48
C PRO A 20 -26.33 14.42 -24.43
N ASP A 21 -25.12 14.23 -23.88
CA ASP A 21 -23.96 13.58 -24.52
C ASP A 21 -24.19 12.08 -24.78
N ILE A 22 -25.22 11.75 -25.57
CA ILE A 22 -25.50 10.38 -26.00
C ILE A 22 -24.64 9.99 -27.22
N PHE A 23 -23.99 10.96 -27.90
CA PHE A 23 -23.30 10.68 -29.16
C PHE A 23 -21.83 11.10 -29.27
N ASP A 24 -21.20 11.69 -28.26
CA ASP A 24 -19.84 12.25 -28.43
C ASP A 24 -18.70 11.37 -27.89
N GLY A 25 -18.77 10.06 -28.17
CA GLY A 25 -17.69 9.14 -27.86
C GLY A 25 -18.20 7.72 -27.77
N GLY A 26 -18.09 6.99 -28.88
CA GLY A 26 -18.39 5.56 -28.93
C GLY A 26 -17.66 4.78 -27.83
N VAL A 27 -18.06 3.53 -27.64
CA VAL A 27 -17.54 2.59 -26.63
C VAL A 27 -16.00 2.60 -26.51
N TYR A 28 -15.32 2.87 -27.62
CA TYR A 28 -13.88 2.99 -27.86
C TYR A 28 -13.09 3.92 -26.92
N GLY A 29 -13.71 4.99 -26.38
CA GLY A 29 -12.98 6.00 -25.58
C GLY A 29 -13.19 5.88 -24.07
N VAL A 30 -13.90 4.86 -23.57
CA VAL A 30 -14.29 4.81 -22.15
C VAL A 30 -13.68 3.62 -21.44
N VAL A 31 -12.81 3.90 -20.47
CA VAL A 31 -12.28 2.91 -19.53
C VAL A 31 -13.35 2.59 -18.50
N ARG A 32 -13.90 1.38 -18.57
CA ARG A 32 -14.95 0.90 -17.66
C ARG A 32 -14.48 -0.15 -16.67
N ARG A 33 -13.31 -0.74 -16.91
CA ARG A 33 -12.81 -1.88 -16.15
C ARG A 33 -11.32 -1.78 -15.93
N SER A 34 -10.85 -2.37 -14.85
CA SER A 34 -9.43 -2.46 -14.55
C SER A 34 -8.99 -3.88 -14.20
N VAL A 35 -7.71 -4.14 -14.42
CA VAL A 35 -7.04 -5.36 -13.96
C VAL A 35 -5.97 -4.94 -12.97
N VAL A 36 -6.03 -5.51 -11.76
CA VAL A 36 -4.98 -5.35 -10.76
C VAL A 36 -4.05 -6.55 -10.88
N ILE A 37 -2.75 -6.27 -11.06
CA ILE A 37 -1.70 -7.29 -11.02
C ILE A 37 -0.99 -7.18 -9.67
N GLY A 38 -1.32 -8.09 -8.77
CA GLY A 38 -0.74 -8.23 -7.45
C GLY A 38 0.47 -9.16 -7.43
N ASN A 39 1.25 -9.05 -6.35
CA ASN A 39 2.40 -9.92 -6.07
C ASN A 39 2.21 -10.79 -4.82
N GLY A 40 0.99 -10.82 -4.25
CA GLY A 40 0.66 -11.55 -3.02
C GLY A 40 1.03 -10.80 -1.73
N PHE A 41 1.73 -9.67 -1.79
CA PHE A 41 2.04 -8.84 -0.62
C PHE A 41 0.97 -7.76 -0.44
N SER A 42 0.26 -7.80 0.70
CA SER A 42 -0.85 -6.88 0.98
C SER A 42 -0.47 -5.41 0.85
N ALA A 43 0.73 -5.00 1.28
CA ALA A 43 1.16 -3.60 1.18
C ALA A 43 1.32 -3.13 -0.28
N SER A 44 1.68 -4.04 -1.19
CA SER A 44 1.79 -3.75 -2.62
C SER A 44 0.42 -3.75 -3.28
N GLU A 45 -0.40 -4.77 -2.99
CA GLU A 45 -1.76 -4.89 -3.54
C GLU A 45 -2.65 -3.73 -3.08
N ASN A 46 -2.55 -3.32 -1.82
CA ASN A 46 -3.29 -2.16 -1.30
C ASN A 46 -2.99 -0.86 -2.04
N GLN A 47 -1.77 -0.69 -2.57
CA GLN A 47 -1.43 0.48 -3.39
C GLN A 47 -2.17 0.47 -4.73
N SER A 48 -2.19 -0.67 -5.42
CA SER A 48 -2.95 -0.81 -6.68
C SER A 48 -4.45 -0.64 -6.45
N MET A 49 -4.97 -1.28 -5.40
CA MET A 49 -6.38 -1.19 -5.02
C MET A 49 -6.78 0.23 -4.64
N GLY A 50 -5.90 0.94 -3.92
CA GLY A 50 -6.09 2.35 -3.57
C GLY A 50 -6.24 3.24 -4.80
N LEU A 51 -5.37 3.05 -5.79
CA LEU A 51 -5.46 3.79 -7.05
C LEU A 51 -6.75 3.45 -7.81
N VAL A 52 -7.06 2.16 -7.98
CA VAL A 52 -8.29 1.71 -8.67
C VAL A 52 -9.55 2.27 -8.01
N ARG A 53 -9.58 2.29 -6.67
CA ARG A 53 -10.68 2.88 -5.91
C ARG A 53 -10.77 4.40 -6.13
N ALA A 54 -9.66 5.12 -6.05
CA ALA A 54 -9.63 6.57 -6.28
C ALA A 54 -10.06 6.96 -7.70
N LEU A 55 -9.92 6.06 -8.66
CA LEU A 55 -10.42 6.19 -10.04
C LEU A 55 -11.90 5.83 -10.19
N GLY A 56 -12.58 5.41 -9.12
CA GLY A 56 -13.99 5.01 -9.14
C GLY A 56 -14.23 3.61 -9.72
N LEU A 57 -13.20 2.75 -9.81
CA LEU A 57 -13.29 1.41 -10.40
C LEU A 57 -13.26 0.29 -9.35
N SER A 58 -13.63 0.59 -8.09
CA SER A 58 -13.59 -0.37 -6.98
C SER A 58 -14.39 -1.65 -7.23
N ASP A 59 -15.53 -1.56 -7.89
CA ASP A 59 -16.40 -2.71 -8.16
C ASP A 59 -16.24 -3.26 -9.59
N LYS A 60 -15.36 -2.63 -10.38
CA LYS A 60 -15.13 -2.92 -11.79
C LYS A 60 -13.68 -3.35 -12.04
N HIS A 61 -13.14 -4.19 -11.16
CA HIS A 61 -11.78 -4.69 -11.30
C HIS A 61 -11.67 -6.20 -11.09
N THR A 62 -10.65 -6.80 -11.73
CA THR A 62 -10.28 -8.20 -11.53
C THR A 62 -8.86 -8.26 -10.97
N LEU A 63 -8.66 -9.01 -9.88
CA LEU A 63 -7.36 -9.24 -9.28
C LEU A 63 -6.70 -10.50 -9.83
N TYR A 64 -5.53 -10.31 -10.45
CA TYR A 64 -4.60 -11.37 -10.83
C TYR A 64 -3.38 -11.32 -9.92
N ARG A 65 -2.84 -12.47 -9.52
CA ARG A 65 -1.59 -12.55 -8.75
C ARG A 65 -0.49 -13.19 -9.53
N VAL A 66 0.69 -12.60 -9.46
CA VAL A 66 1.92 -13.23 -9.92
C VAL A 66 2.31 -14.31 -8.92
N ILE A 67 2.17 -15.58 -9.30
CA ILE A 67 2.60 -16.70 -8.46
C ILE A 67 4.10 -16.89 -8.62
N ARG A 68 4.86 -16.70 -7.54
CA ARG A 68 6.29 -17.01 -7.48
C ARG A 68 6.49 -18.45 -6.99
N PRO A 69 7.42 -19.23 -7.59
CA PRO A 69 7.82 -20.52 -7.02
C PRO A 69 8.36 -20.35 -5.60
N THR A 70 7.90 -21.18 -4.66
CA THR A 70 8.29 -21.15 -3.24
C THR A 70 8.81 -22.53 -2.79
N GLY A 71 9.58 -22.55 -1.70
CA GLY A 71 10.08 -23.79 -1.06
C GLY A 71 11.38 -24.35 -1.67
N GLY A 72 12.18 -25.00 -0.81
CA GLY A 72 13.46 -25.61 -1.18
C GLY A 72 14.47 -24.58 -1.72
N ILE A 73 15.10 -24.88 -2.85
CA ILE A 73 16.10 -24.00 -3.49
C ILE A 73 15.48 -22.66 -3.96
N ASN A 74 14.17 -22.61 -4.20
CA ASN A 74 13.48 -21.40 -4.66
C ASN A 74 13.55 -20.27 -3.64
N GLU A 75 13.71 -20.61 -2.34
CA GLU A 75 13.90 -19.62 -1.29
C GLU A 75 15.21 -18.82 -1.49
N TRP A 76 16.25 -19.49 -2.00
CA TRP A 76 17.53 -18.87 -2.34
C TRP A 76 17.50 -18.12 -3.67
N LEU A 77 16.51 -18.37 -4.52
CA LEU A 77 16.35 -17.76 -5.84
C LEU A 77 15.40 -16.54 -5.83
N HIS A 78 14.88 -16.13 -4.67
CA HIS A 78 13.97 -14.97 -4.57
C HIS A 78 14.55 -13.65 -5.11
N TRP A 79 15.87 -13.51 -5.16
CA TRP A 79 16.53 -12.32 -5.71
C TRP A 79 16.37 -12.19 -7.24
N LEU A 80 16.05 -13.30 -7.94
CA LEU A 80 15.86 -13.32 -9.38
C LEU A 80 14.52 -12.68 -9.80
N PRO A 81 14.49 -12.02 -10.97
CA PRO A 81 13.25 -11.65 -11.64
C PRO A 81 12.32 -12.86 -11.81
N VAL A 82 11.02 -12.68 -11.57
CA VAL A 82 10.03 -13.79 -11.58
C VAL A 82 10.06 -14.58 -12.88
N SER A 83 10.24 -13.93 -14.03
CA SER A 83 10.30 -14.61 -15.33
C SER A 83 11.48 -15.58 -15.43
N ILE A 84 12.64 -15.21 -14.88
CA ILE A 84 13.83 -16.07 -14.82
C ILE A 84 13.61 -17.16 -13.78
N HIS A 85 13.05 -16.82 -12.62
CA HIS A 85 12.77 -17.77 -11.56
C HIS A 85 11.78 -18.86 -12.02
N LYS A 86 10.70 -18.50 -12.73
CA LYS A 86 9.75 -19.47 -13.31
C LYS A 86 10.43 -20.39 -14.35
N LYS A 87 11.32 -19.85 -15.20
CA LYS A 87 12.08 -20.66 -16.17
C LYS A 87 13.05 -21.64 -15.48
N LEU A 88 13.81 -21.15 -14.50
CA LEU A 88 14.71 -22.01 -13.72
C LEU A 88 13.93 -23.05 -12.94
N TYR A 89 12.82 -22.67 -12.30
CA TYR A 89 11.94 -23.60 -11.62
C TYR A 89 11.44 -24.69 -12.58
N PHE A 90 11.02 -24.33 -13.79
CA PHE A 90 10.62 -25.31 -14.80
C PHE A 90 11.77 -26.26 -15.16
N ILE A 91 12.97 -25.74 -15.43
CA ILE A 91 14.16 -26.55 -15.74
C ILE A 91 14.52 -27.48 -14.57
N ILE A 92 14.59 -26.94 -13.35
CA ILE A 92 14.85 -27.68 -12.11
C ILE A 92 13.76 -28.75 -11.92
N SER A 93 12.48 -28.42 -12.14
CA SER A 93 11.38 -29.37 -12.02
C SER A 93 11.44 -30.47 -13.08
N GLN A 94 11.99 -30.22 -14.26
CA GLN A 94 12.23 -31.26 -15.27
C GLN A 94 13.43 -32.14 -14.90
N ILE A 95 14.48 -31.56 -14.32
CA ILE A 95 15.69 -32.30 -13.89
C ILE A 95 15.40 -33.19 -12.67
N TYR A 96 14.71 -32.65 -11.65
CA TYR A 96 14.35 -33.37 -10.43
C TYR A 96 13.03 -34.17 -10.56
N GLY A 97 12.20 -33.86 -11.57
CA GLY A 97 10.91 -34.51 -11.84
C GLY A 97 11.00 -35.93 -12.35
N TYR A 98 12.19 -36.41 -12.72
CA TYR A 98 12.44 -37.83 -13.01
C TYR A 98 12.73 -38.68 -11.76
N SER A 99 12.95 -38.06 -10.59
CA SER A 99 13.49 -38.80 -9.44
C SER A 99 12.64 -38.79 -8.17
N ASN A 100 11.48 -38.09 -8.09
CA ASN A 100 10.68 -38.04 -6.84
C ASN A 100 9.18 -37.71 -7.04
N PHE A 101 8.46 -38.37 -7.97
CA PHE A 101 6.99 -38.20 -8.09
C PHE A 101 6.15 -39.15 -7.19
N PHE A 102 6.80 -39.96 -6.36
CA PHE A 102 6.17 -40.68 -5.26
C PHE A 102 6.82 -40.19 -3.96
N ILE A 103 6.02 -39.94 -2.92
CA ILE A 103 6.40 -39.41 -1.59
C ILE A 103 6.28 -37.87 -1.47
N SER A 104 5.05 -37.39 -1.37
CA SER A 104 4.56 -36.46 -0.31
C SER A 104 3.25 -35.81 -0.74
N ARG A 105 2.23 -36.65 -0.96
CA ARG A 105 0.82 -36.25 -1.04
C ARG A 105 0.11 -36.74 0.22
N ARG A 106 0.60 -36.34 1.39
CA ARG A 106 -0.09 -36.57 2.68
C ARG A 106 0.38 -35.56 3.72
N GLY A 107 -0.53 -34.68 4.13
CA GLY A 107 -0.41 -33.95 5.39
C GLY A 107 -0.10 -32.46 5.30
N ARG A 108 -1.06 -31.67 4.80
CA ARG A 108 -1.39 -30.38 5.43
C ARG A 108 -2.88 -30.10 5.21
N LYS A 109 -3.66 -30.32 6.27
CA LYS A 109 -5.04 -29.84 6.39
C LYS A 109 -5.06 -28.36 6.01
N LEU A 110 -5.97 -27.99 5.11
CA LEU A 110 -6.39 -26.61 4.91
C LEU A 110 -6.96 -26.10 6.24
N THR A 111 -6.25 -25.20 6.89
CA THR A 111 -6.81 -24.35 7.94
C THR A 111 -7.71 -23.31 7.27
N GLN A 112 -9.01 -23.44 7.51
CA GLN A 112 -10.02 -22.43 7.21
C GLN A 112 -9.66 -21.13 7.95
N LEU A 113 -9.58 -20.02 7.22
CA LEU A 113 -9.64 -18.68 7.81
C LEU A 113 -11.12 -18.31 7.99
N PRO A 114 -11.56 -17.80 9.16
CA PRO A 114 -12.94 -17.42 9.35
C PRO A 114 -13.28 -16.16 8.55
N ALA A 115 -14.44 -16.19 7.92
CA ALA A 115 -15.07 -15.08 7.23
C ALA A 115 -15.58 -14.05 8.24
N GLY A 116 -15.11 -12.81 8.13
CA GLY A 116 -15.74 -11.64 8.77
C GLY A 116 -16.83 -11.10 7.84
N ASN A 117 -18.07 -11.08 8.34
CA ASN A 117 -19.28 -10.69 7.60
C ASN A 117 -19.32 -9.19 7.28
N GLY A 118 -19.64 -8.88 6.03
CA GLY A 118 -19.96 -7.54 5.53
C GLY A 118 -20.32 -7.55 4.05
N ALA A 119 -21.52 -8.07 3.73
CA ALA A 119 -22.28 -7.89 2.48
C ALA A 119 -21.55 -8.06 1.12
N GLY A 120 -21.50 -9.31 0.66
CA GLY A 120 -21.96 -9.70 -0.68
C GLY A 120 -21.23 -9.19 -1.93
N VAL A 121 -20.09 -9.80 -2.28
CA VAL A 121 -19.68 -10.09 -3.67
C VAL A 121 -18.93 -11.43 -3.65
N GLY A 122 -19.27 -12.34 -4.56
CA GLY A 122 -18.85 -13.74 -4.55
C GLY A 122 -17.34 -13.98 -4.47
N LEU A 123 -16.97 -15.16 -3.96
CA LEU A 123 -15.61 -15.70 -3.94
C LEU A 123 -14.90 -15.52 -5.29
N SER A 124 -14.21 -14.40 -5.49
CA SER A 124 -13.31 -14.22 -6.63
C SER A 124 -12.11 -15.12 -6.39
N SER A 125 -12.09 -16.29 -7.03
CA SER A 125 -10.90 -17.13 -7.10
C SER A 125 -9.76 -16.28 -7.67
N VAL A 126 -8.74 -16.00 -6.86
CA VAL A 126 -7.60 -15.20 -7.30
C VAL A 126 -6.91 -15.92 -8.45
N LEU A 127 -6.84 -15.27 -9.61
CA LEU A 127 -6.33 -15.87 -10.85
C LEU A 127 -4.81 -15.70 -10.97
N ASP A 128 -4.10 -16.68 -11.55
CA ASP A 128 -2.69 -16.49 -11.91
C ASP A 128 -2.57 -15.46 -13.04
N ALA A 129 -1.59 -14.57 -12.94
CA ALA A 129 -1.36 -13.51 -13.91
C ALA A 129 -0.73 -14.08 -15.20
N ASP A 130 -1.57 -14.59 -16.10
CA ASP A 130 -1.17 -15.03 -17.44
C ASP A 130 -1.26 -13.88 -18.46
N VAL A 131 -0.11 -13.50 -19.03
CA VAL A 131 0.00 -12.39 -19.98
C VAL A 131 -0.85 -12.64 -21.23
N LYS A 132 -0.85 -13.87 -21.77
CA LYS A 132 -1.54 -14.19 -23.02
C LYS A 132 -3.05 -14.07 -22.84
N ASN A 133 -3.57 -14.60 -21.73
CA ASN A 133 -4.99 -14.53 -21.40
C ASN A 133 -5.46 -13.09 -21.19
N ILE A 134 -4.70 -12.27 -20.45
CA ILE A 134 -5.06 -10.86 -20.22
C ILE A 134 -5.01 -10.07 -21.54
N VAL A 135 -3.99 -10.27 -22.37
CA VAL A 135 -3.87 -9.61 -23.69
C VAL A 135 -5.00 -10.04 -24.63
N LYS A 136 -5.31 -11.33 -24.68
CA LYS A 136 -6.41 -11.87 -25.49
C LYS A 136 -7.74 -11.24 -25.06
N MET A 137 -8.02 -11.26 -23.76
CA MET A 137 -9.22 -10.64 -23.18
C MET A 137 -9.29 -9.14 -23.54
N ALA A 138 -8.20 -8.38 -23.35
CA ALA A 138 -8.17 -6.96 -23.63
C ALA A 138 -8.50 -6.64 -25.10
N LYS A 139 -8.00 -7.45 -26.04
CA LYS A 139 -8.26 -7.30 -27.48
C LYS A 139 -9.68 -7.69 -27.87
N GLU A 140 -10.13 -8.88 -27.46
CA GLU A 140 -11.44 -9.42 -27.85
C GLU A 140 -12.61 -8.60 -27.29
N THR A 141 -12.43 -8.01 -26.12
CA THR A 141 -13.48 -7.21 -25.47
C THR A 141 -13.34 -5.71 -25.70
N PHE A 142 -12.36 -5.25 -26.48
CA PHE A 142 -12.09 -3.83 -26.69
C PHE A 142 -13.28 -3.09 -27.30
N GLU A 143 -13.85 -3.64 -28.38
CA GLU A 143 -14.99 -3.07 -29.10
C GLU A 143 -16.22 -2.90 -28.21
N LYS A 144 -16.43 -3.83 -27.27
CA LYS A 144 -17.63 -3.91 -26.42
C LYS A 144 -17.47 -3.14 -25.11
N ASP A 145 -16.32 -3.27 -24.47
CA ASP A 145 -16.13 -2.81 -23.09
C ASP A 145 -15.17 -1.59 -23.02
N GLY A 146 -14.54 -1.24 -24.14
CA GLY A 146 -13.54 -0.16 -24.26
C GLY A 146 -12.13 -0.57 -23.82
N PRO A 147 -11.22 0.40 -23.65
CA PRO A 147 -9.85 0.14 -23.21
C PRO A 147 -9.79 -0.41 -21.78
N LEU A 148 -8.73 -1.18 -21.49
CA LEU A 148 -8.48 -1.79 -20.21
C LEU A 148 -7.40 -1.03 -19.42
N LEU A 149 -7.72 -0.59 -18.21
CA LEU A 149 -6.70 -0.08 -17.28
C LEU A 149 -6.01 -1.23 -16.57
N VAL A 150 -4.68 -1.27 -16.58
CA VAL A 150 -3.88 -2.27 -15.86
C VAL A 150 -3.09 -1.57 -14.78
N VAL A 151 -3.32 -1.91 -13.51
CA VAL A 151 -2.59 -1.36 -12.37
C VAL A 151 -1.77 -2.45 -11.70
N ALA A 152 -0.45 -2.31 -11.76
CA ALA A 152 0.49 -3.28 -11.22
C ALA A 152 1.34 -2.64 -10.12
N SER A 153 1.73 -3.38 -9.09
CA SER A 153 2.51 -2.81 -7.97
C SER A 153 3.62 -3.75 -7.51
N GLY A 154 4.82 -3.18 -7.40
CA GLY A 154 6.00 -3.87 -6.89
C GLY A 154 6.80 -4.64 -7.94
N ARG A 155 7.91 -5.24 -7.49
CA ARG A 155 8.95 -5.79 -8.38
C ARG A 155 8.48 -6.96 -9.24
N ASP A 156 7.67 -7.83 -8.66
CA ASP A 156 7.30 -9.10 -9.28
C ASP A 156 6.32 -8.92 -10.45
N THR A 157 5.63 -7.77 -10.50
CA THR A 157 4.62 -7.46 -11.52
C THR A 157 5.20 -6.84 -12.78
N ILE A 158 6.41 -6.26 -12.69
CA ILE A 158 7.09 -5.49 -13.75
C ILE A 158 7.10 -6.25 -15.08
N SER A 159 7.51 -7.53 -15.06
CA SER A 159 7.64 -8.31 -16.30
C SER A 159 6.29 -8.59 -16.95
N ILE A 160 5.24 -8.79 -16.15
CA ILE A 160 3.89 -9.07 -16.64
C ILE A 160 3.27 -7.79 -17.20
N ALA A 161 3.26 -6.72 -16.41
CA ALA A 161 2.69 -5.43 -16.79
C ALA A 161 3.33 -4.86 -18.08
N SER A 162 4.67 -4.87 -18.15
CA SER A 162 5.37 -4.42 -19.36
C SER A 162 5.12 -5.31 -20.59
N SER A 163 4.91 -6.61 -20.41
CA SER A 163 4.58 -7.51 -21.52
C SER A 163 3.17 -7.26 -22.03
N ILE A 164 2.22 -6.95 -21.15
CA ILE A 164 0.85 -6.58 -21.52
C ILE A 164 0.88 -5.28 -22.34
N LYS A 165 1.57 -4.23 -21.88
CA LYS A 165 1.73 -2.98 -22.64
C LYS A 165 2.27 -3.25 -24.04
N ARG A 166 3.36 -4.02 -24.15
CA ARG A 166 4.01 -4.32 -25.43
C ARG A 166 3.11 -5.07 -26.40
N LEU A 167 2.24 -5.96 -25.92
CA LEU A 167 1.44 -6.86 -26.76
C LEU A 167 0.05 -6.30 -27.10
N ALA A 168 -0.41 -5.26 -26.39
CA ALA A 168 -1.75 -4.69 -26.51
C ALA A 168 -1.78 -3.17 -26.31
N SER A 169 -0.76 -2.43 -26.78
CA SER A 169 -0.58 -0.99 -26.54
C SER A 169 -1.80 -0.14 -26.88
N GLU A 170 -2.53 -0.51 -27.95
CA GLU A 170 -3.72 0.20 -28.40
C GLU A 170 -4.97 -0.08 -27.56
N ASN A 171 -4.95 -1.15 -26.76
CA ASN A 171 -6.11 -1.62 -26.00
C ASN A 171 -5.98 -1.41 -24.50
N VAL A 172 -4.78 -1.12 -24.00
CA VAL A 172 -4.49 -1.03 -22.56
C VAL A 172 -3.85 0.29 -22.18
N PHE A 173 -4.07 0.71 -20.92
CA PHE A 173 -3.26 1.71 -20.25
C PHE A 173 -2.61 1.08 -19.03
N VAL A 174 -1.28 0.98 -18.99
CA VAL A 174 -0.55 0.28 -17.93
C VAL A 174 0.10 1.27 -16.97
N VAL A 175 -0.37 1.25 -15.73
CA VAL A 175 0.19 1.97 -14.59
C VAL A 175 1.00 1.02 -13.73
N GLN A 176 2.29 1.33 -13.53
CA GLN A 176 3.14 0.61 -12.59
C GLN A 176 3.39 1.46 -11.35
N VAL A 177 2.96 0.96 -10.19
CA VAL A 177 3.21 1.54 -8.88
C VAL A 177 4.50 0.99 -8.29
N GLN A 178 5.26 1.85 -7.62
CA GLN A 178 6.66 1.68 -7.20
C GLN A 178 7.64 1.69 -8.38
N HIS A 179 8.83 2.24 -8.15
CA HIS A 179 9.82 2.39 -9.21
C HIS A 179 10.26 1.01 -9.75
N PRO A 180 10.13 0.73 -11.06
CA PRO A 180 10.39 -0.59 -11.62
C PRO A 180 11.88 -0.96 -11.69
N ARG A 181 12.78 0.04 -11.57
CA ARG A 181 14.25 -0.15 -11.71
C ARG A 181 14.60 -0.78 -13.07
N SER A 182 13.80 -0.45 -14.08
CA SER A 182 13.96 -0.80 -15.49
C SER A 182 13.59 0.42 -16.34
N HIS A 183 13.77 0.33 -17.66
CA HIS A 183 13.31 1.37 -18.59
C HIS A 183 11.83 1.70 -18.37
N LEU A 184 11.55 3.00 -18.26
CA LEU A 184 10.26 3.54 -17.84
C LEU A 184 9.24 3.57 -18.98
N ASP A 185 9.70 3.67 -20.24
CA ASP A 185 8.91 3.61 -21.48
C ASP A 185 8.10 2.31 -21.64
N ARG A 186 8.48 1.27 -20.89
CA ARG A 186 7.76 -0.02 -20.77
C ARG A 186 6.40 0.08 -20.07
N PHE A 187 6.03 1.26 -19.56
CA PHE A 187 4.76 1.54 -18.88
C PHE A 187 4.15 2.83 -19.43
N ASP A 188 2.84 2.95 -19.43
CA ASP A 188 2.17 4.19 -19.84
C ASP A 188 2.28 5.27 -18.77
N MET A 189 2.32 4.85 -17.50
CA MET A 189 2.61 5.72 -16.38
C MET A 189 3.34 4.93 -15.28
N VAL A 190 4.25 5.60 -14.58
CA VAL A 190 4.89 5.07 -13.36
C VAL A 190 4.54 5.98 -12.19
N ILE A 191 3.94 5.43 -11.14
CA ILE A 191 3.67 6.17 -9.90
C ILE A 191 4.63 5.66 -8.84
N THR A 192 5.50 6.52 -8.32
CA THR A 192 6.52 6.10 -7.37
C THR A 192 6.81 7.15 -6.30
N PRO A 193 7.13 6.75 -5.06
CA PRO A 193 7.54 7.69 -4.04
C PRO A 193 8.82 8.46 -4.43
N LYS A 194 8.89 9.75 -4.08
CA LYS A 194 10.06 10.62 -4.30
C LYS A 194 11.34 10.02 -3.74
N HIS A 195 11.25 9.39 -2.57
CA HIS A 195 12.40 8.79 -1.91
C HIS A 195 13.04 7.66 -2.73
N ASP A 196 12.34 7.06 -3.69
CA ASP A 196 12.93 6.03 -4.56
C ASP A 196 14.02 6.58 -5.49
N TYR A 197 13.99 7.88 -5.77
CA TYR A 197 15.01 8.62 -6.52
C TYR A 197 16.14 9.15 -5.63
N TYR A 198 16.08 8.97 -4.30
CA TYR A 198 17.16 9.36 -3.39
C TYR A 198 18.52 8.79 -3.84
N SER A 199 18.52 7.59 -4.42
CA SER A 199 19.73 6.95 -4.95
C SER A 199 20.44 7.70 -6.08
N LEU A 200 19.81 8.69 -6.71
CA LEU A 200 20.46 9.56 -7.69
C LEU A 200 21.29 10.67 -7.04
N THR A 201 21.05 11.00 -5.77
CA THR A 201 21.80 12.05 -5.05
C THR A 201 23.27 11.63 -4.82
N PRO A 202 24.22 12.58 -4.79
CA PRO A 202 25.63 12.27 -4.51
C PRO A 202 25.83 11.48 -3.21
N GLN A 203 25.13 11.88 -2.14
CA GLN A 203 25.21 11.25 -0.81
C GLN A 203 24.75 9.79 -0.83
N ALA A 204 23.76 9.47 -1.67
CA ALA A 204 23.32 8.10 -1.84
C ALA A 204 24.31 7.33 -2.71
N GLN A 205 24.76 7.90 -3.83
CA GLN A 205 25.69 7.21 -4.72
C GLN A 205 26.95 6.68 -4.00
N GLU A 206 27.45 7.39 -2.99
CA GLU A 206 28.57 6.95 -2.14
C GLU A 206 28.32 5.65 -1.36
N GLN A 207 27.07 5.35 -0.98
CA GLN A 207 26.74 4.16 -0.19
C GLN A 207 26.38 2.93 -1.05
N VAL A 208 26.39 3.05 -2.38
CA VAL A 208 26.16 1.92 -3.31
C VAL A 208 27.36 1.72 -4.22
N PRO A 209 27.99 0.52 -4.20
CA PRO A 209 29.09 0.18 -5.09
C PRO A 209 28.74 0.44 -6.56
N ARG A 210 29.65 1.10 -7.29
CA ARG A 210 29.42 1.54 -8.69
C ARG A 210 28.88 0.43 -9.59
N PHE A 211 29.39 -0.80 -9.45
CA PHE A 211 28.98 -1.95 -10.26
C PHE A 211 27.55 -2.46 -9.97
N LEU A 212 27.00 -2.17 -8.78
CA LEU A 212 25.63 -2.56 -8.41
C LEU A 212 24.58 -1.49 -8.73
N ARG A 213 24.98 -0.23 -8.96
CA ARG A 213 24.05 0.89 -9.18
C ARG A 213 23.03 0.57 -10.26
N LYS A 214 23.50 0.03 -11.40
CA LYS A 214 22.64 -0.33 -12.55
C LYS A 214 21.51 -1.32 -12.24
N TRP A 215 21.57 -2.05 -11.13
CA TRP A 215 20.57 -3.08 -10.82
C TRP A 215 19.64 -2.69 -9.67
N ILE A 216 20.01 -1.66 -8.91
CA ILE A 216 19.39 -1.35 -7.61
C ILE A 216 18.82 0.07 -7.60
N THR A 217 19.32 0.99 -8.43
CA THR A 217 18.92 2.41 -8.45
C THR A 217 18.16 2.74 -9.74
N PRO A 218 17.31 3.80 -9.76
CA PRO A 218 16.93 4.44 -11.01
C PRO A 218 18.21 4.88 -11.73
N HIS A 219 18.14 4.95 -13.05
CA HIS A 219 19.24 5.45 -13.87
C HIS A 219 19.00 6.91 -14.23
N ASP A 220 17.78 7.17 -14.70
CA ASP A 220 17.38 8.45 -15.24
C ASP A 220 16.57 9.23 -14.19
N PRO A 221 16.59 10.58 -14.27
CA PRO A 221 15.64 11.39 -13.54
C PRO A 221 14.20 11.02 -13.91
N PRO A 222 13.20 11.42 -13.11
CA PRO A 222 11.80 11.22 -13.45
C PRO A 222 11.47 11.76 -14.84
N ALA A 223 10.90 10.92 -15.70
CA ALA A 223 10.38 11.30 -17.01
C ALA A 223 8.97 11.91 -16.90
N ASP A 224 8.43 12.45 -17.99
CA ASP A 224 7.12 13.13 -18.01
C ASP A 224 5.95 12.25 -17.57
N HIS A 225 6.01 10.94 -17.87
CA HIS A 225 5.00 9.96 -17.46
C HIS A 225 5.25 9.36 -16.07
N VAL A 226 6.12 9.98 -15.27
CA VAL A 226 6.39 9.59 -13.88
C VAL A 226 5.68 10.54 -12.91
N VAL A 227 4.80 9.97 -12.10
CA VAL A 227 4.12 10.69 -11.01
C VAL A 227 4.84 10.41 -9.69
N LEU A 228 5.23 11.47 -9.00
CA LEU A 228 6.00 11.39 -7.77
C LEU A 228 5.13 11.63 -6.53
N THR A 229 5.02 10.62 -5.66
CA THR A 229 4.29 10.72 -4.38
C THR A 229 5.22 10.95 -3.20
N VAL A 230 4.71 11.46 -2.09
CA VAL A 230 5.50 11.53 -0.84
C VAL A 230 5.46 10.21 -0.09
N GLY A 231 4.24 9.70 0.13
CA GLY A 231 3.93 8.41 0.74
C GLY A 231 3.58 7.32 -0.27
N ALA A 232 3.15 6.20 0.28
CA ALA A 232 2.59 5.08 -0.46
C ALA A 232 1.11 5.31 -0.74
N LEU A 233 0.63 4.84 -1.90
CA LEU A 233 -0.79 4.82 -2.20
C LEU A 233 -1.53 3.90 -1.22
N HIS A 234 -2.79 4.19 -0.95
CA HIS A 234 -3.62 3.42 -0.03
C HIS A 234 -5.10 3.60 -0.35
N GLN A 235 -5.95 2.76 0.26
CA GLN A 235 -7.39 2.79 0.03
C GLN A 235 -8.12 3.85 0.88
N ILE A 236 -7.46 4.43 1.88
CA ILE A 236 -8.08 5.37 2.83
C ILE A 236 -8.57 6.63 2.13
N ASP A 237 -9.86 6.90 2.27
CA ASP A 237 -10.54 8.13 1.89
C ASP A 237 -11.55 8.52 2.99
N SER A 238 -12.17 9.70 2.86
CA SER A 238 -13.14 10.19 3.85
C SER A 238 -14.40 9.33 3.96
N ALA A 239 -14.79 8.61 2.90
CA ALA A 239 -15.93 7.73 2.90
C ALA A 239 -15.64 6.43 3.68
N ILE A 240 -14.45 5.84 3.49
CA ILE A 240 -13.97 4.70 4.29
C ILE A 240 -13.90 5.10 5.76
N LEU A 241 -13.23 6.21 6.09
CA LEU A 241 -13.07 6.62 7.49
C LEU A 241 -14.42 6.82 8.17
N ARG A 242 -15.44 7.35 7.47
CA ARG A 242 -16.80 7.48 8.00
C ARG A 242 -17.49 6.12 8.18
N SER A 243 -17.39 5.24 7.19
CA SER A 243 -17.96 3.89 7.27
C SER A 243 -17.35 3.09 8.43
N GLU A 244 -16.04 3.16 8.57
CA GLU A 244 -15.28 2.47 9.62
C GLU A 244 -15.52 3.12 10.99
N ALA A 245 -15.70 4.44 11.05
CA ALA A 245 -16.12 5.09 12.29
C ALA A 245 -17.45 4.51 12.80
N ASN A 246 -18.40 4.26 11.91
CA ASN A 246 -19.69 3.65 12.26
C ASN A 246 -19.53 2.16 12.63
N ALA A 247 -18.78 1.39 11.84
CA ALA A 247 -18.58 -0.04 12.06
C ALA A 247 -17.94 -0.33 13.43
N TRP A 248 -17.01 0.52 13.85
CA TRP A 248 -16.28 0.38 15.11
C TRP A 248 -16.83 1.23 16.26
N HIS A 249 -18.01 1.85 16.08
CA HIS A 249 -18.58 2.77 17.07
C HIS A 249 -18.75 2.13 18.45
N HIS A 250 -19.30 0.92 18.51
CA HIS A 250 -19.53 0.21 19.76
C HIS A 250 -18.23 -0.05 20.55
N GLU A 251 -17.13 -0.27 19.86
CA GLU A 251 -15.85 -0.60 20.50
C GLU A 251 -15.06 0.64 20.92
N PHE A 252 -15.02 1.68 20.08
CA PHE A 252 -14.15 2.84 20.32
C PHE A 252 -14.87 4.04 20.94
N ALA A 253 -16.18 4.21 20.77
CA ALA A 253 -16.91 5.35 21.36
C ALA A 253 -16.87 5.39 22.90
N PRO A 254 -16.94 4.25 23.63
CA PRO A 254 -16.90 4.27 25.09
C PRO A 254 -15.51 4.55 25.69
N LEU A 255 -14.45 4.56 24.87
CA LEU A 255 -13.09 4.64 25.37
C LEU A 255 -12.75 6.04 25.90
N PRO A 256 -12.10 6.16 27.08
CA PRO A 256 -11.56 7.42 27.55
C PRO A 256 -10.62 8.04 26.53
N LYS A 257 -10.82 9.33 26.27
CA LYS A 257 -10.03 10.15 25.35
C LYS A 257 -8.88 10.85 26.10
N PRO A 258 -7.76 11.18 25.42
CA PRO A 258 -7.46 10.85 24.03
C PRO A 258 -7.11 9.36 23.82
N LEU A 259 -7.51 8.84 22.65
CA LEU A 259 -7.21 7.51 22.15
C LEU A 259 -5.92 7.56 21.32
N LEU A 260 -4.85 7.03 21.90
CA LEU A 260 -3.55 6.89 21.27
C LEU A 260 -3.45 5.52 20.58
N VAL A 261 -3.17 5.52 19.28
CA VAL A 261 -2.91 4.28 18.53
C VAL A 261 -1.42 4.11 18.30
N VAL A 262 -0.90 2.93 18.62
CA VAL A 262 0.51 2.55 18.42
C VAL A 262 0.59 1.43 17.39
N ASN A 263 1.25 1.69 16.27
CA ASN A 263 1.48 0.69 15.23
C ASN A 263 2.97 0.34 15.15
N ILE A 264 3.28 -0.92 15.44
CA ILE A 264 4.65 -1.44 15.42
C ILE A 264 4.86 -2.25 14.15
N GLY A 265 5.77 -1.79 13.31
CA GLY A 265 6.18 -2.42 12.06
C GLY A 265 7.17 -3.58 12.27
N GLY A 266 8.05 -3.77 11.30
CA GLY A 266 9.13 -4.76 11.39
C GLY A 266 10.45 -4.21 10.83
N PRO A 267 11.60 -4.65 11.33
CA PRO A 267 12.88 -4.17 10.84
C PRO A 267 13.02 -4.45 9.35
N THR A 268 13.58 -3.49 8.62
CA THR A 268 13.91 -3.62 7.20
C THR A 268 15.40 -3.48 7.01
N ARG A 269 15.89 -3.75 5.80
CA ARG A 269 17.30 -3.51 5.45
C ARG A 269 17.75 -2.09 5.78
N TYR A 270 16.86 -1.11 5.60
CA TYR A 270 17.13 0.31 5.75
C TYR A 270 16.59 0.92 7.04
N CYS A 271 16.03 0.11 7.94
CA CYS A 271 15.67 0.56 9.28
C CYS A 271 15.70 -0.65 10.19
N ARG A 272 16.85 -0.86 10.85
CA ARG A 272 17.12 -2.05 11.64
C ARG A 272 16.87 -1.76 13.11
N TYR A 273 16.15 -2.65 13.75
CA TYR A 273 15.94 -2.66 15.19
C TYR A 273 15.56 -4.06 15.65
N SER A 274 15.67 -4.27 16.96
CA SER A 274 15.27 -5.47 17.67
C SER A 274 14.53 -5.05 18.95
N THR A 275 14.75 -5.78 20.04
CA THR A 275 14.19 -5.51 21.36
C THR A 275 14.65 -4.17 21.96
N ASP A 276 15.70 -3.55 21.42
CA ASP A 276 16.17 -2.21 21.78
C ASP A 276 15.12 -1.13 21.50
N LEU A 277 14.53 -1.11 20.30
CA LEU A 277 13.45 -0.18 19.97
C LEU A 277 12.19 -0.48 20.78
N ALA A 278 11.90 -1.76 21.03
CA ALA A 278 10.77 -2.15 21.86
C ALA A 278 10.89 -1.59 23.27
N LYS A 279 12.08 -1.68 23.90
CA LYS A 279 12.35 -1.08 25.22
C LYS A 279 12.18 0.44 25.20
N GLN A 280 12.66 1.10 24.15
CA GLN A 280 12.49 2.54 23.97
C GLN A 280 11.01 2.92 23.88
N VAL A 281 10.22 2.21 23.05
CA VAL A 281 8.77 2.42 22.91
C VAL A 281 8.06 2.19 24.25
N ILE A 282 8.36 1.10 24.96
CA ILE A 282 7.76 0.79 26.27
C ILE A 282 8.03 1.91 27.27
N SER A 283 9.30 2.34 27.40
CA SER A 283 9.69 3.43 28.31
C SER A 283 8.99 4.75 27.97
N SER A 284 9.04 5.16 26.69
CA SER A 284 8.40 6.40 26.24
C SER A 284 6.87 6.34 26.37
N LEU A 285 6.25 5.17 26.18
CA LEU A 285 4.81 5.00 26.39
C LEU A 285 4.43 5.20 27.86
N HIS A 286 5.18 4.59 28.80
CA HIS A 286 4.90 4.77 30.23
C HIS A 286 4.84 6.25 30.65
N ASN A 287 5.72 7.08 30.09
CA ASN A 287 5.76 8.51 30.39
C ASN A 287 4.50 9.26 29.92
N VAL A 288 3.91 8.86 28.81
CA VAL A 288 2.75 9.56 28.21
C VAL A 288 1.40 8.95 28.61
N LEU A 289 1.38 7.83 29.37
CA LEU A 289 0.14 7.20 29.82
C LEU A 289 -0.69 8.09 30.75
N THR A 290 -0.08 9.06 31.42
CA THR A 290 -0.76 10.02 32.29
C THR A 290 -1.64 10.99 31.50
N SER A 291 -1.19 11.41 30.30
CA SER A 291 -1.92 12.30 29.38
C SER A 291 -2.83 11.55 28.39
N CYS A 292 -2.77 10.22 28.36
CA CYS A 292 -3.66 9.39 27.54
C CYS A 292 -4.90 8.92 28.31
N GLY A 293 -6.05 8.86 27.62
CA GLY A 293 -7.23 8.16 28.12
C GLY A 293 -7.11 6.65 27.86
N SER A 294 -6.86 6.28 26.61
CA SER A 294 -6.76 4.88 26.17
C SER A 294 -5.64 4.69 25.15
N VAL A 295 -5.04 3.50 25.13
CA VAL A 295 -4.02 3.12 24.16
C VAL A 295 -4.42 1.82 23.45
N ARG A 296 -4.24 1.81 22.13
CA ARG A 296 -4.42 0.61 21.29
C ARG A 296 -3.14 0.29 20.55
N ILE A 297 -2.61 -0.91 20.76
CA ILE A 297 -1.36 -1.36 20.12
C ILE A 297 -1.67 -2.46 19.11
N SER A 298 -1.07 -2.36 17.92
CA SER A 298 -1.14 -3.42 16.91
C SER A 298 0.22 -3.66 16.25
N PHE A 299 0.44 -4.89 15.84
CA PHE A 299 1.68 -5.34 15.22
C PHE A 299 1.49 -5.61 13.74
N SER A 300 2.50 -5.29 12.94
CA SER A 300 2.57 -5.74 11.55
C SER A 300 2.92 -7.22 11.49
N ARG A 301 2.54 -7.89 10.40
CA ARG A 301 2.99 -9.26 10.08
C ARG A 301 4.53 -9.40 10.00
N ARG A 302 5.26 -8.28 9.88
CA ARG A 302 6.73 -8.22 9.85
C ARG A 302 7.36 -8.04 11.23
N THR A 303 6.57 -7.77 12.27
CA THR A 303 7.09 -7.56 13.62
C THR A 303 7.74 -8.85 14.13
N PRO A 304 9.01 -8.83 14.58
CA PRO A 304 9.64 -10.01 15.15
C PRO A 304 8.90 -10.48 16.40
N GLU A 305 8.71 -11.79 16.54
CA GLU A 305 7.98 -12.37 17.68
C GLU A 305 8.58 -11.98 19.04
N LYS A 306 9.92 -11.83 19.11
CA LYS A 306 10.61 -11.36 20.32
C LYS A 306 10.22 -9.93 20.71
N VAL A 307 9.92 -9.08 19.73
CA VAL A 307 9.46 -7.69 19.95
C VAL A 307 8.02 -7.69 20.44
N SER A 308 7.12 -8.39 19.76
CA SER A 308 5.71 -8.44 20.16
C SER A 308 5.55 -9.06 21.55
N LYS A 309 6.22 -10.18 21.83
CA LYS A 309 6.21 -10.81 23.17
C LYS A 309 6.72 -9.88 24.27
N LEU A 310 7.76 -9.10 24.02
CA LEU A 310 8.27 -8.16 25.00
C LEU A 310 7.27 -7.04 25.29
N VAL A 311 6.70 -6.43 24.23
CA VAL A 311 5.69 -5.37 24.37
C VAL A 311 4.45 -5.89 25.10
N THR A 312 3.95 -7.08 24.72
CA THR A 312 2.80 -7.70 25.39
C THR A 312 3.08 -8.02 26.85
N LYS A 313 4.27 -8.52 27.17
CA LYS A 313 4.66 -8.84 28.55
C LYS A 313 4.67 -7.60 29.45
N GLU A 314 5.27 -6.49 28.98
CA GLU A 314 5.48 -5.30 29.81
C GLU A 314 4.25 -4.39 29.87
N LEU A 315 3.44 -4.33 28.81
CA LEU A 315 2.31 -3.40 28.71
C LEU A 315 0.93 -4.06 28.80
N GLY A 316 0.83 -5.38 28.60
CA GLY A 316 -0.45 -6.07 28.43
C GLY A 316 -1.34 -6.13 29.67
N THR A 317 -0.80 -5.87 30.86
CA THR A 317 -1.57 -5.83 32.12
C THR A 317 -2.03 -4.42 32.51
N HIS A 318 -1.63 -3.39 31.76
CA HIS A 318 -1.97 -2.01 32.08
C HIS A 318 -3.43 -1.69 31.71
N PRO A 319 -4.24 -1.12 32.63
CA PRO A 319 -5.69 -0.98 32.43
C PRO A 319 -6.10 -0.07 31.26
N LYS A 320 -5.24 0.89 30.89
CA LYS A 320 -5.47 1.78 29.74
C LYS A 320 -5.06 1.18 28.38
N ILE A 321 -4.31 0.08 28.36
CA ILE A 321 -3.68 -0.44 27.15
C ILE A 321 -4.42 -1.70 26.72
N TYR A 322 -4.77 -1.77 25.44
CA TYR A 322 -5.19 -3.01 24.79
C TYR A 322 -4.25 -3.29 23.61
N ILE A 323 -3.81 -4.53 23.52
CA ILE A 323 -2.90 -5.01 22.50
C ILE A 323 -3.67 -6.01 21.65
N TRP A 324 -3.83 -5.71 20.37
CA TRP A 324 -4.46 -6.64 19.43
C TRP A 324 -3.55 -7.85 19.24
N ASP A 325 -4.09 -9.04 19.49
CA ASP A 325 -3.40 -10.33 19.48
C ASP A 325 -3.32 -10.96 18.09
N GLY A 326 -4.01 -10.38 17.10
CA GLY A 326 -4.10 -10.91 15.75
C GLY A 326 -5.38 -11.70 15.47
N GLU A 327 -6.22 -11.90 16.49
CA GLU A 327 -7.47 -12.62 16.39
C GLU A 327 -8.65 -11.67 16.10
N GLY A 328 -9.64 -12.19 15.39
CA GLY A 328 -10.82 -11.42 14.98
C GLY A 328 -10.55 -10.39 13.87
N PRO A 329 -11.47 -9.43 13.68
CA PRO A 329 -11.33 -8.39 12.65
C PRO A 329 -10.12 -7.51 12.91
N ASN A 330 -9.37 -7.17 11.85
CA ASN A 330 -8.22 -6.28 11.96
C ASN A 330 -8.68 -4.84 12.30
N PRO A 331 -8.27 -4.28 13.45
CA PRO A 331 -8.77 -2.98 13.92
C PRO A 331 -8.14 -1.77 13.21
N HIS A 332 -7.22 -1.97 12.27
CA HIS A 332 -6.44 -0.88 11.66
C HIS A 332 -7.28 0.25 11.07
N LEU A 333 -8.34 -0.06 10.33
CA LEU A 333 -9.19 0.99 9.75
C LEU A 333 -10.03 1.72 10.82
N GLY A 334 -10.51 0.99 11.82
CA GLY A 334 -11.18 1.58 12.98
C GLY A 334 -10.23 2.47 13.79
N HIS A 335 -8.98 2.06 13.97
CA HIS A 335 -7.92 2.86 14.58
C HIS A 335 -7.70 4.17 13.80
N LEU A 336 -7.58 4.12 12.46
CA LEU A 336 -7.43 5.33 11.64
C LEU A 336 -8.63 6.28 11.81
N ALA A 337 -9.84 5.74 11.84
CA ALA A 337 -11.07 6.50 12.00
C ALA A 337 -11.19 7.15 13.39
N TRP A 338 -10.85 6.43 14.47
CA TRP A 338 -11.16 6.84 15.84
C TRP A 338 -10.01 7.44 16.66
N ALA A 339 -8.75 7.19 16.29
CA ALA A 339 -7.59 7.69 17.04
C ALA A 339 -7.61 9.21 17.14
N ASP A 340 -7.06 9.76 18.22
CA ASP A 340 -6.78 11.20 18.34
C ASP A 340 -5.30 11.48 18.02
N SER A 341 -4.42 10.48 18.17
CA SER A 341 -3.01 10.56 17.79
C SER A 341 -2.44 9.17 17.48
N PHE A 342 -1.34 9.14 16.71
CA PHE A 342 -0.64 7.92 16.32
C PHE A 342 0.82 7.93 16.74
N ILE A 343 1.34 6.79 17.17
CA ILE A 343 2.78 6.50 17.26
C ILE A 343 3.08 5.34 16.31
N ILE A 344 3.96 5.56 15.35
CA ILE A 344 4.27 4.58 14.31
C ILE A 344 5.78 4.39 14.20
N THR A 345 6.23 3.14 14.08
CA THR A 345 7.65 2.86 13.87
C THR A 345 8.10 3.29 12.47
N ALA A 346 9.32 3.82 12.41
CA ALA A 346 9.88 4.47 11.23
C ALA A 346 10.08 3.56 10.00
N ASP A 347 10.00 2.24 10.16
CA ASP A 347 10.18 1.30 9.04
C ASP A 347 9.01 1.27 8.06
N SER A 348 7.81 1.68 8.49
CA SER A 348 6.59 1.42 7.74
C SER A 348 6.11 2.64 6.97
N VAL A 349 6.52 2.73 5.70
CA VAL A 349 6.06 3.77 4.76
C VAL A 349 4.53 3.74 4.63
N SER A 350 3.92 2.56 4.49
CA SER A 350 2.47 2.43 4.31
C SER A 350 1.68 2.91 5.54
N MET A 351 2.04 2.47 6.75
CA MET A 351 1.30 2.87 7.96
C MET A 351 1.43 4.37 8.23
N LEU A 352 2.62 4.95 7.99
CA LEU A 352 2.82 6.39 8.08
C LEU A 352 2.01 7.16 7.04
N SER A 353 1.95 6.67 5.79
CA SER A 353 1.17 7.31 4.72
C SER A 353 -0.32 7.30 5.03
N GLU A 354 -0.85 6.15 5.49
CA GLU A 354 -2.24 5.99 5.89
C GLU A 354 -2.61 6.88 7.08
N ALA A 355 -1.78 6.92 8.13
CA ALA A 355 -2.02 7.80 9.28
C ALA A 355 -1.94 9.29 8.89
N CYS A 356 -0.98 9.68 8.03
CA CYS A 356 -0.87 11.04 7.51
C CYS A 356 -2.07 11.46 6.64
N SER A 357 -2.80 10.50 6.06
CA SER A 357 -4.04 10.80 5.30
C SER A 357 -5.22 11.18 6.21
N THR A 358 -5.09 11.03 7.53
CA THR A 358 -6.15 11.42 8.48
C THR A 358 -6.07 12.89 8.90
N GLY A 359 -4.92 13.55 8.72
CA GLY A 359 -4.66 14.90 9.21
C GLY A 359 -4.48 15.03 10.73
N LYS A 360 -4.47 13.89 11.46
CA LYS A 360 -4.31 13.82 12.92
C LYS A 360 -2.84 13.77 13.33
N PRO A 361 -2.47 14.10 14.59
CA PRO A 361 -1.12 13.96 15.11
C PRO A 361 -0.48 12.60 14.81
N VAL A 362 0.68 12.61 14.15
CA VAL A 362 1.48 11.40 13.90
C VAL A 362 2.89 11.59 14.45
N TYR A 363 3.27 10.69 15.35
CA TYR A 363 4.60 10.62 15.93
C TYR A 363 5.36 9.40 15.39
N VAL A 364 6.66 9.58 15.18
CA VAL A 364 7.54 8.55 14.60
C VAL A 364 8.60 8.12 15.61
N VAL A 365 8.75 6.80 15.77
CA VAL A 365 9.77 6.19 16.62
C VAL A 365 10.81 5.45 15.79
N GLY A 366 12.10 5.66 16.08
CA GLY A 366 13.20 4.93 15.44
C GLY A 366 13.66 5.51 14.11
N ALA A 367 13.31 6.75 13.78
CA ALA A 367 13.71 7.40 12.52
C ALA A 367 15.24 7.56 12.42
N GLU A 368 15.92 7.74 13.54
CA GLU A 368 17.38 7.78 13.68
C GLU A 368 18.08 6.46 13.32
N ARG A 369 17.32 5.35 13.34
CA ARG A 369 17.82 4.01 12.96
C ARG A 369 17.65 3.71 11.48
N CYS A 370 16.94 4.58 10.77
CA CYS A 370 16.73 4.44 9.35
C CYS A 370 17.93 4.98 8.55
N THR A 371 18.19 4.37 7.41
CA THR A 371 19.27 4.72 6.49
C THR A 371 18.72 4.86 5.07
N TRP A 372 19.57 5.35 4.16
CA TRP A 372 19.25 5.41 2.73
C TRP A 372 17.95 6.18 2.44
N LYS A 373 17.14 5.69 1.50
CA LYS A 373 15.87 6.28 1.06
C LYS A 373 14.85 6.51 2.19
N LEU A 374 14.91 5.75 3.28
CA LEU A 374 13.98 5.98 4.39
C LEU A 374 14.29 7.26 5.16
N VAL A 375 15.56 7.68 5.22
CA VAL A 375 15.93 8.98 5.80
C VAL A 375 15.26 10.11 5.02
N GLU A 376 15.32 10.04 3.69
CA GLU A 376 14.69 11.05 2.83
C GLU A 376 13.17 11.06 2.98
N PHE A 377 12.54 9.88 3.10
CA PHE A 377 11.11 9.77 3.37
C PHE A 377 10.72 10.50 4.67
N HIS A 378 11.40 10.20 5.78
CA HIS A 378 11.12 10.84 7.08
C HIS A 378 11.39 12.34 7.06
N LYS A 379 12.48 12.75 6.39
CA LYS A 379 12.81 14.17 6.20
C LYS A 379 11.66 14.88 5.47
N LYS A 380 11.15 14.32 4.37
CA LYS A 380 10.05 14.92 3.61
C LYS A 380 8.74 15.00 4.39
N LEU A 381 8.41 13.98 5.18
CA LEU A 381 7.24 14.04 6.06
C LEU A 381 7.37 15.17 7.10
N ARG A 382 8.56 15.31 7.71
CA ARG A 382 8.83 16.35 8.71
C ARG A 382 8.83 17.77 8.11
N GLU A 383 9.46 17.96 6.95
CA GLU A 383 9.48 19.25 6.24
C GLU A 383 8.06 19.72 5.86
N ARG A 384 7.15 18.77 5.57
CA ARG A 384 5.73 19.06 5.32
C ARG A 384 4.89 19.22 6.60
N GLY A 385 5.48 19.07 7.77
CA GLY A 385 4.77 19.16 9.05
C GLY A 385 3.80 18.00 9.33
N LEU A 386 3.92 16.88 8.60
CA LEU A 386 3.00 15.73 8.72
C LEU A 386 3.31 14.87 9.94
N VAL A 387 4.56 14.87 10.39
CA VAL A 387 5.03 14.01 11.48
C VAL A 387 5.98 14.73 12.43
N ARG A 388 6.00 14.29 13.69
CA ARG A 388 6.98 14.70 14.71
C ARG A 388 7.73 13.47 15.26
N PRO A 389 8.97 13.63 15.77
CA PRO A 389 9.59 12.54 16.53
C PRO A 389 8.80 12.25 17.80
N PHE A 390 8.74 10.98 18.21
CA PHE A 390 8.23 10.61 19.53
C PHE A 390 9.41 10.44 20.50
N THR A 391 9.42 11.23 21.57
CA THR A 391 10.47 11.19 22.59
C THR A 391 9.97 10.59 23.92
N GLY A 392 8.65 10.56 24.13
CA GLY A 392 8.03 10.20 25.41
C GLY A 392 7.98 11.37 26.39
N LEU A 393 8.14 12.59 25.90
CA LEU A 393 7.99 13.84 26.67
C LEU A 393 6.78 14.65 26.21
N GLU A 394 6.07 14.16 25.19
CA GLU A 394 4.92 14.82 24.61
C GLU A 394 3.67 14.66 25.50
N ASP A 395 2.87 15.71 25.60
CA ASP A 395 1.53 15.65 26.20
C ASP A 395 0.52 15.18 25.15
N MET A 396 -0.06 14.00 25.34
CA MET A 396 -1.02 13.41 24.40
C MET A 396 -2.39 14.09 24.43
N SER A 397 -2.65 14.97 25.40
CA SER A 397 -3.84 15.83 25.43
C SER A 397 -3.72 17.03 24.47
N GLU A 398 -2.49 17.42 24.10
CA GLU A 398 -2.26 18.44 23.09
C GLU A 398 -2.55 17.89 21.69
N THR A 399 -3.26 18.68 20.88
CA THR A 399 -3.61 18.32 19.51
C THR A 399 -3.01 19.28 18.50
N TRP A 400 -2.64 18.75 17.35
CA TRP A 400 -2.17 19.50 16.19
C TRP A 400 -2.64 18.80 14.91
N GLY A 401 -2.74 19.54 13.82
CA GLY A 401 -3.22 19.00 12.55
C GLY A 401 -2.47 19.59 11.38
N TYR A 402 -2.73 19.03 10.21
CA TYR A 402 -2.12 19.43 8.94
C TYR A 402 -3.05 19.04 7.78
N PRO A 403 -2.90 19.65 6.59
CA PRO A 403 -3.59 19.21 5.40
C PRO A 403 -3.30 17.72 5.15
N PRO A 404 -4.33 16.84 5.06
CA PRO A 404 -4.15 15.41 4.88
C PRO A 404 -3.26 15.07 3.68
N LEU A 405 -2.43 14.05 3.84
CA LEU A 405 -1.63 13.52 2.74
C LEU A 405 -2.55 12.86 1.69
N ASN A 406 -2.59 13.41 0.48
CA ASN A 406 -3.57 13.03 -0.55
C ASN A 406 -2.93 12.41 -1.81
N ASP A 407 -1.78 11.75 -1.66
CA ASP A 407 -0.99 11.18 -2.77
C ASP A 407 -1.83 10.27 -3.69
N THR A 408 -2.77 9.50 -3.14
CA THR A 408 -3.62 8.60 -3.94
C THR A 408 -4.59 9.35 -4.84
N ALA A 409 -5.25 10.40 -4.35
CA ALA A 409 -6.17 11.18 -5.17
C ALA A 409 -5.40 12.03 -6.20
N GLU A 410 -4.24 12.58 -5.81
CA GLU A 410 -3.36 13.30 -6.75
C GLU A 410 -2.88 12.37 -7.87
N ALA A 411 -2.46 11.16 -7.55
CA ALA A 411 -2.05 10.16 -8.54
C ALA A 411 -3.21 9.75 -9.45
N ALA A 412 -4.42 9.55 -8.91
CA ALA A 412 -5.60 9.27 -9.70
C ALA A 412 -5.92 10.41 -10.67
N SER A 413 -5.80 11.67 -10.24
CA SER A 413 -5.98 12.83 -11.11
C SER A 413 -4.97 12.86 -12.27
N GLN A 414 -3.72 12.45 -12.04
CA GLN A 414 -2.73 12.35 -13.12
C GLN A 414 -3.06 11.24 -14.11
N VAL A 415 -3.57 10.10 -13.64
CA VAL A 415 -4.07 9.02 -14.52
C VAL A 415 -5.23 9.50 -15.37
N HIS A 416 -6.20 10.24 -14.80
CA HIS A 416 -7.29 10.84 -15.57
C HIS A 416 -6.76 11.77 -16.68
N LYS A 417 -5.78 12.62 -16.37
CA LYS A 417 -5.16 13.52 -17.35
C LYS A 417 -4.48 12.75 -18.48
N ALA A 418 -3.65 11.76 -18.15
CA ALA A 418 -2.92 10.97 -19.15
C ALA A 418 -3.85 10.11 -20.03
N LEU A 419 -4.98 9.65 -19.48
CA LEU A 419 -6.02 8.99 -20.28
C LEU A 419 -6.70 9.98 -21.23
N ALA A 420 -7.03 11.19 -20.76
CA ALA A 420 -7.65 12.22 -21.58
C ALA A 420 -6.77 12.65 -22.76
N GLU A 421 -5.45 12.71 -22.57
CA GLU A 421 -4.47 12.96 -23.64
C GLU A 421 -4.50 11.88 -24.74
N ARG A 422 -4.99 10.67 -24.44
CA ARG A 422 -5.24 9.59 -25.42
C ARG A 422 -6.66 9.59 -25.99
N GLY A 423 -7.48 10.58 -25.65
CA GLY A 423 -8.91 10.59 -25.97
C GLY A 423 -9.72 9.57 -25.15
N TRP A 424 -9.18 9.07 -24.03
CA TRP A 424 -9.87 8.14 -23.15
C TRP A 424 -10.40 8.83 -21.89
N ARG A 425 -11.53 8.37 -21.37
CA ARG A 425 -12.09 8.83 -20.09
C ARG A 425 -12.51 7.65 -19.22
N ILE A 426 -12.36 7.79 -17.91
CA ILE A 426 -12.92 6.81 -16.97
C ILE A 426 -14.36 7.19 -16.69
N ARG A 427 -15.26 6.21 -16.74
CA ARG A 427 -16.62 6.34 -16.20
C ARG A 427 -16.76 5.42 -14.98
N PRO A 428 -16.81 5.98 -13.76
CA PRO A 428 -17.01 5.24 -12.52
C PRO A 428 -18.20 4.29 -12.56
#